data_AF-A0AAN9W3J3-F1
#
_entry.id   AF-A0AAN9W3J3-F1
#
_cell.length_a   1.000
_cell.length_b   1.000
_cell.length_c   1.000
_cell.angle_alpha   90.00
_cell.angle_beta   90.00
_cell.angle_gamma   90.00
#
_symmetry.space_group_name_H-M   'P 1'
#
loop_
_entity.id
_entity.type
_entity.pdbx_description
1 polymer ?
#
loop_
_entity_poly.entity_id
_entity_poly.type
_entity_poly.pdbx_seq_one_letter_code
_entity_poly.pdbx_strand_id
1 'polypeptide(L)'
;MCYDNFYDIKQLQMDIGPMNMGGIKFSDVKIKVLKESPHSIFYKMSYTDATFQEATVIKRKKTSSNNSKNEIMLTPAFTAKPGISERKKRDQIDLVHNNLIPKYYQPLCNSL
;
A
#
# COMPACT_ATOMS: atom_id res chain seq x y z
N MET A 1 10.52 -6.04 -4.17
CA MET A 1 9.33 -5.17 -4.09
C MET A 1 9.75 -3.77 -4.51
N CYS A 2 9.30 -3.30 -5.67
CA CYS A 2 9.62 -1.95 -6.18
C CYS A 2 8.55 -0.95 -5.75
N TYR A 3 8.89 0.34 -5.71
CA TYR A 3 7.96 1.41 -5.28
C TYR A 3 6.73 1.52 -6.21
N ASP A 4 6.85 1.08 -7.46
CA ASP A 4 5.76 1.05 -8.45
C ASP A 4 4.63 0.07 -8.10
N ASN A 5 4.87 -0.85 -7.16
CA ASN A 5 3.89 -1.86 -6.75
C ASN A 5 3.04 -1.42 -5.55
N PHE A 6 3.20 -0.18 -5.07
CA PHE A 6 2.44 0.36 -3.95
C PHE A 6 1.30 1.24 -4.47
N TYR A 7 0.10 1.02 -3.95
CA TYR A 7 -1.12 1.74 -4.34
C TYR A 7 -1.75 2.46 -3.16
N ASP A 8 -2.44 3.57 -3.43
CA ASP A 8 -3.13 4.34 -2.40
C ASP A 8 -4.45 3.66 -1.99
N ILE A 9 -4.40 3.00 -0.84
CA ILE A 9 -5.53 2.27 -0.25
C ILE A 9 -6.64 3.23 0.20
N LYS A 10 -6.32 4.49 0.57
CA LYS A 10 -7.34 5.46 0.99
C LYS A 10 -8.16 5.92 -0.20
N GLN A 11 -7.49 6.23 -1.30
CA GLN A 11 -8.15 6.57 -2.56
C GLN A 11 -9.01 5.40 -3.05
N LEU A 12 -8.47 4.18 -2.97
CA LEU A 12 -9.20 2.96 -3.28
C LEU A 12 -10.48 2.79 -2.44
N GLN A 13 -10.41 3.05 -1.13
CA GLN A 13 -11.58 3.00 -0.25
C GLN A 13 -12.67 4.00 -0.66
N MET A 14 -12.27 5.19 -1.11
CA MET A 14 -13.22 6.21 -1.59
C MET A 14 -13.95 5.78 -2.86
N ASP A 15 -13.24 5.10 -3.78
CA ASP A 15 -13.78 4.66 -5.07
C ASP A 15 -14.64 3.40 -4.96
N ILE A 16 -14.30 2.49 -4.06
CA ILE A 16 -15.00 1.22 -3.89
C ILE A 16 -16.34 1.39 -3.12
N GLY A 17 -16.47 2.42 -2.27
CA GLY A 17 -17.69 2.71 -1.52
C GLY A 17 -17.79 1.95 -0.19
N PRO A 18 -18.94 2.05 0.52
CA PRO A 18 -19.10 1.44 1.82
C PRO A 18 -19.03 -0.09 1.71
N MET A 19 -18.29 -0.72 2.63
CA MET A 19 -18.26 -2.17 2.76
C MET A 19 -19.01 -2.58 4.01
N ASN A 20 -19.66 -3.73 3.95
CA ASN A 20 -20.23 -4.39 5.12
C ASN A 20 -19.13 -5.07 5.95
N MET A 21 -18.09 -4.32 6.32
CA MET A 21 -17.10 -4.75 7.30
C MET A 21 -17.49 -4.12 8.62
N GLY A 22 -18.22 -4.85 9.49
CA GLY A 22 -18.88 -4.36 10.70
C GLY A 22 -18.04 -3.49 11.65
N GLY A 23 -17.78 -2.23 11.27
CA GLY A 23 -16.96 -1.27 12.00
C GLY A 23 -15.43 -1.42 11.86
N ILE A 24 -14.93 -2.31 11.00
CA ILE A 24 -13.49 -2.60 10.91
C ILE A 24 -12.78 -1.58 10.01
N LYS A 25 -11.69 -0.98 10.51
CA LYS A 25 -10.87 -0.02 9.75
C LYS A 25 -9.99 -0.75 8.73
N PHE A 26 -9.89 -0.19 7.54
CA PHE A 26 -9.02 -0.69 6.46
C PHE A 26 -7.54 -0.80 6.84
N SER A 27 -7.06 0.04 7.76
CA SER A 27 -5.68 0.02 8.26
C SER A 27 -5.35 -1.23 9.08
N ASP A 28 -6.36 -1.86 9.66
CA ASP A 28 -6.20 -2.88 10.70
C ASP A 28 -6.40 -4.29 10.13
N VAL A 29 -6.63 -4.39 8.82
CA VAL A 29 -6.91 -5.64 8.11
C VAL A 29 -5.93 -5.86 6.98
N LYS A 30 -5.61 -7.14 6.76
CA LYS A 30 -4.91 -7.57 5.55
C LYS A 30 -5.91 -7.88 4.49
N ILE A 31 -5.75 -7.24 3.34
CA ILE A 31 -6.69 -7.32 2.24
C ILE A 31 -6.09 -8.11 1.09
N LYS A 32 -6.91 -9.00 0.54
CA LYS A 32 -6.65 -9.78 -0.66
C LYS A 32 -7.79 -9.50 -1.64
N VAL A 33 -7.43 -9.10 -2.84
CA VAL A 33 -8.36 -8.92 -3.96
C VAL A 33 -8.06 -9.99 -5.00
N LEU A 34 -9.08 -10.67 -5.47
CA LEU A 34 -8.98 -11.70 -6.50
C LEU A 34 -9.56 -11.15 -7.81
N LYS A 35 -8.88 -11.42 -8.93
CA LYS A 35 -9.38 -11.04 -10.26
C LYS A 35 -10.70 -11.73 -10.62
N GLU A 36 -10.89 -12.95 -10.10
CA GLU A 36 -12.09 -13.77 -10.32
C GLU A 36 -13.34 -13.20 -9.62
N SER A 37 -13.15 -12.43 -8.55
CA SER A 37 -14.24 -11.85 -7.75
C SER A 37 -14.04 -10.35 -7.55
N PRO A 38 -14.22 -9.52 -8.60
CA PRO A 38 -13.91 -8.08 -8.58
C PRO A 38 -14.85 -7.25 -7.68
N HIS A 39 -15.89 -7.86 -7.12
CA HIS A 39 -16.86 -7.21 -6.23
C HIS A 39 -16.77 -7.72 -4.78
N SER A 40 -15.75 -8.52 -4.50
CA SER A 40 -15.51 -9.10 -3.18
C SER A 40 -14.09 -8.80 -2.73
N ILE A 41 -13.97 -8.40 -1.47
CA ILE A 41 -12.69 -8.17 -0.80
C ILE A 41 -12.53 -9.22 0.28
N PHE A 42 -11.42 -9.96 0.24
CA PHE A 42 -11.11 -10.93 1.27
C PHE A 42 -10.19 -10.29 2.29
N TYR A 43 -10.52 -10.36 3.58
CA TYR A 43 -9.74 -9.73 4.62
C TYR A 43 -9.49 -10.64 5.83
N LYS A 44 -8.40 -10.41 6.55
CA LYS A 44 -8.12 -11.03 7.85
C LYS A 44 -7.53 -10.02 8.81
N MET A 45 -7.83 -10.16 10.10
CA MET A 45 -7.36 -9.23 11.13
C MET A 45 -6.00 -9.64 11.69
N SER A 46 -5.76 -10.94 11.86
CA SER A 46 -4.49 -11.47 12.35
C SER A 46 -3.78 -12.35 11.32
N TYR A 47 -2.48 -12.54 11.51
CA TYR A 47 -1.74 -13.57 10.76
C TYR A 47 -2.12 -14.99 11.20
N THR A 48 -2.58 -15.15 12.44
CA THR A 48 -3.02 -16.43 13.01
C THR A 48 -4.37 -16.91 12.48
N ASP A 49 -5.13 -16.01 11.83
CA ASP A 49 -6.41 -16.36 11.24
C ASP A 49 -6.20 -17.32 10.06
N ALA A 50 -6.83 -18.50 10.15
CA ALA A 50 -6.71 -19.56 9.15
C ALA A 50 -7.43 -19.21 7.83
N THR A 51 -8.48 -18.40 7.90
CA THR A 51 -9.37 -18.10 6.78
C THR A 51 -9.56 -16.60 6.59
N PHE A 52 -9.60 -16.16 5.34
CA PHE A 52 -10.00 -14.79 5.01
C PHE A 52 -11.53 -14.69 5.03
N GLN A 53 -12.05 -13.64 5.65
CA GLN A 53 -13.47 -13.28 5.60
C GLN A 53 -13.76 -12.51 4.32
N GLU A 54 -14.97 -12.64 3.78
CA GLU A 54 -15.38 -11.92 2.57
C GLU A 54 -16.22 -10.69 2.93
N ALA A 55 -15.83 -9.54 2.40
CA ALA A 55 -16.60 -8.31 2.41
C ALA A 55 -17.09 -8.01 0.99
N THR A 56 -18.40 -7.95 0.80
CA THR A 56 -18.98 -7.52 -0.47
C THR A 56 -18.86 -6.00 -0.61
N VAL A 57 -18.35 -5.57 -1.76
CA VAL A 57 -18.30 -4.17 -2.15
C VAL A 57 -19.71 -3.69 -2.51
N ILE A 58 -20.28 -2.79 -1.70
CA ILE A 58 -21.50 -2.08 -2.11
C ILE A 58 -21.06 -0.93 -3.01
N LYS A 59 -21.13 -1.13 -4.33
CA LYS A 59 -20.80 -0.08 -5.30
C LYS A 59 -21.58 1.19 -4.96
N ARG A 60 -20.86 2.29 -4.74
CA ARG A 60 -21.47 3.62 -4.71
C ARG A 60 -22.03 3.89 -6.10
N LYS A 61 -23.36 4.01 -6.21
CA LYS A 61 -24.06 4.37 -7.45
C LYS A 61 -23.65 5.80 -7.82
N LYS A 62 -22.57 6.00 -8.60
CA LYS A 62 -22.26 7.30 -9.20
C LYS A 62 -23.36 7.61 -10.21
N THR A 63 -24.17 8.61 -9.90
CA THR A 63 -25.16 9.21 -10.79
C THR A 63 -24.48 9.84 -12.00
N SER A 64 -24.89 9.42 -13.21
CA SER A 64 -24.60 10.02 -14.53
C SER A 64 -23.12 10.13 -14.93
N SER A 65 -22.70 9.93 -16.17
CA SER A 65 -23.34 9.75 -17.47
C SER A 65 -22.21 9.23 -18.37
N ASN A 66 -22.52 8.29 -19.28
CA ASN A 66 -21.70 7.96 -20.45
C ASN A 66 -20.22 7.65 -20.20
N ASN A 67 -19.92 6.42 -19.81
CA ASN A 67 -19.08 5.50 -20.59
C ASN A 67 -18.78 4.24 -19.78
N SER A 68 -18.99 3.10 -20.43
CA SER A 68 -18.61 1.78 -19.98
C SER A 68 -17.14 1.72 -19.60
N LYS A 69 -16.86 1.67 -18.29
CA LYS A 69 -15.73 0.97 -17.68
C LYS A 69 -15.91 0.98 -16.16
N ASN A 70 -16.51 -0.10 -15.65
CA ASN A 70 -16.55 -0.44 -14.22
C ASN A 70 -15.14 -0.85 -13.72
N GLU A 71 -14.08 -0.17 -14.13
CA GLU A 71 -12.71 -0.49 -13.72
C GLU A 71 -12.35 0.36 -12.50
N ILE A 72 -11.97 -0.31 -11.42
CA ILE A 72 -11.34 0.32 -10.27
C ILE A 72 -9.96 0.78 -10.73
N MET A 73 -9.76 2.10 -10.85
CA MET A 73 -8.45 2.66 -11.21
C MET A 73 -7.55 2.66 -9.97
N LEU A 74 -6.47 1.88 -10.01
CA LEU A 74 -5.48 1.85 -8.93
C LEU A 74 -4.53 3.04 -9.07
N THR A 75 -4.57 3.96 -8.10
CA THR A 75 -3.64 5.09 -8.03
C THR A 75 -2.33 4.64 -7.35
N PRO A 76 -1.15 4.86 -7.95
CA PRO A 76 0.12 4.56 -7.30
C PRO A 76 0.30 5.43 -6.05
N ALA A 77 0.83 4.84 -4.97
CA ALA A 77 1.06 5.52 -3.70
C ALA A 77 2.25 6.50 -3.77
N PHE A 78 3.20 6.26 -4.66
CA PHE A 78 4.39 7.07 -4.84
C PHE A 78 4.51 7.50 -6.30
N THR A 79 4.71 8.79 -6.54
CA THR A 79 4.96 9.35 -7.88
C THR A 79 6.40 9.14 -8.34
N ALA A 80 7.31 8.97 -7.38
CA ALA A 80 8.73 8.71 -7.61
C ALA A 80 9.27 7.79 -6.51
N LYS A 81 10.44 7.19 -6.74
CA LYS A 81 11.11 6.37 -5.74
C LYS A 81 11.30 7.18 -4.46
N PRO A 82 10.78 6.74 -3.30
CA PRO A 82 10.99 7.44 -2.05
C PRO A 82 12.49 7.44 -1.73
N GLY A 83 13.08 8.64 -1.69
CA GLY A 83 14.48 8.85 -1.34
C GLY A 83 14.74 8.75 0.16
N ILE A 84 16.00 8.79 0.55
CA ILE A 84 16.42 8.91 1.94
C ILE A 84 16.57 10.40 2.28
N SER A 85 16.06 10.84 3.42
CA SER A 85 16.25 12.22 3.89
C SER A 85 17.73 12.53 4.12
N GLU A 86 18.17 13.75 3.82
CA GLU A 86 19.56 14.21 4.06
C GLU A 86 20.04 13.99 5.50
N ARG A 87 19.15 14.07 6.49
CA ARG A 87 19.48 13.74 7.89
C ARG A 87 19.95 12.29 8.04
N LYS A 88 19.15 11.33 7.57
CA LYS A 88 19.48 9.91 7.61
C LYS A 88 20.73 9.57 6.79
N LYS A 89 20.98 10.29 5.69
CA LYS A 89 22.23 10.14 4.91
C LYS A 89 23.44 10.53 5.75
N ARG A 90 23.39 11.70 6.40
CA ARG A 90 24.45 12.14 7.33
C ARG A 90 24.66 11.14 8.47
N ASP A 91 23.58 10.70 9.10
CA ASP A 91 23.65 9.71 10.18
C ASP A 91 24.36 8.42 9.71
N GLN A 92 24.09 7.93 8.49
CA GLN A 92 24.80 6.77 7.92
C GLN A 92 26.29 7.03 7.68
N ILE A 93 26.65 8.20 7.17
CA ILE A 93 28.05 8.59 6.96
C ILE A 93 28.78 8.66 8.30
N ASP A 94 28.13 9.21 9.33
CA ASP A 94 28.69 9.32 10.68
C ASP A 94 28.92 7.93 11.31
N LEU A 95 28.00 6.98 11.09
CA LEU A 95 28.18 5.59 11.55
C LEU A 95 29.40 4.92 10.92
N VAL A 96 29.66 5.18 9.63
CA VAL A 96 30.84 4.68 8.93
C VAL A 96 32.11 5.37 9.43
N HIS A 97 32.07 6.70 9.61
CA HIS A 97 33.21 7.49 10.09
C HIS A 97 33.61 7.08 11.51
N ASN A 98 32.64 6.83 12.38
CA ASN A 98 32.86 6.39 13.76
C ASN A 98 33.21 4.90 13.89
N ASN A 99 33.41 4.19 12.78
CA ASN A 99 33.70 2.74 12.73
C ASN A 99 32.65 1.87 13.43
N LEU A 100 31.41 2.34 13.53
CA LEU A 100 30.28 1.58 14.09
C LEU A 100 29.70 0.59 13.08
N ILE A 101 29.94 0.83 11.79
CA ILE A 101 29.57 -0.03 10.66
C ILE A 101 30.82 -0.25 9.78
N PRO A 102 31.00 -1.43 9.15
CA PRO A 102 32.15 -1.69 8.30
C PRO A 102 32.32 -0.66 7.16
N LYS A 103 33.56 -0.20 6.96
CA LYS A 103 33.94 0.74 5.89
C LYS A 103 33.64 0.23 4.48
N TYR A 104 33.47 -1.08 4.31
CA TYR A 104 33.02 -1.69 3.06
C TYR A 104 31.74 -1.05 2.51
N TYR A 105 30.84 -0.57 3.37
CA TYR A 105 29.58 0.07 2.96
C TYR A 105 29.71 1.55 2.60
N GLN A 106 30.90 2.15 2.72
CA GLN A 106 31.12 3.57 2.43
C GLN A 106 30.73 3.98 1.00
N PRO A 107 31.03 3.20 -0.07
CA PRO A 107 30.59 3.54 -1.42
C PRO A 107 29.06 3.52 -1.56
N LEU A 108 28.39 2.60 -0.86
CA LEU A 108 26.93 2.52 -0.83
C LEU A 108 26.33 3.77 -0.18
N CYS A 109 26.82 4.16 1.01
CA CYS A 109 26.36 5.34 1.73
C CYS A 109 26.55 6.63 0.93
N ASN A 110 27.63 6.73 0.16
CA ASN A 110 27.91 7.88 -0.70
C ASN A 110 27.04 7.93 -1.97
N SER A 111 26.45 6.79 -2.37
CA SER A 111 25.61 6.67 -3.58
C SER A 111 24.11 6.85 -3.32
N LEU A 112 23.69 6.96 -2.05
CA LEU A 112 22.30 7.08 -1.59
C LEU A 112 21.80 8.53 -1.56
#